data_AF-A0A7W7YMH2-F1
#
_entry.id   AF-A0A7W7YMH2-F1
#
_cell.length_a   1.000
_cell.length_b   1.000
_cell.length_c   1.000
_cell.angle_alpha   90.00
_cell.angle_beta   90.00
_cell.angle_gamma   90.00
#
_symmetry.space_group_name_H-M   'P 1'
#
loop_
_entity.id
_entity.type
_entity.pdbx_description
1 polymer ?
#
loop_
_entity_poly.entity_id
_entity_poly.type
_entity_poly.pdbx_seq_one_letter_code
_entity_poly.pdbx_strand_id
1 'polypeptide(L)'
;MLRRTWLQGWLIGTARTVTGLAWARGMVMEVTALQTGPGALYLSLASFPALQSIGGSVQVNLSAVDTALIVTRASASVFHALDSVCTHAGCTVGTFVQQQGYMQCPCHGSRYDIQGQVVRGPAEGNLASFGIDFDGADELKISLPNLPLDVKPIQLYRRAGNRLRLKLTFEGESGRRYQLRFKADVTSVFSRVAFAVTPNGLTETLEITVTSDGPRHLYVEAATQRGFYTVNEVE
;
A
#
# COMPACT_ATOMS: atom_id res chain seq x y z
N MET A 1 0.65 -34.69 10.43
CA MET A 1 0.22 -33.91 9.24
C MET A 1 0.50 -32.44 9.53
N LEU A 2 1.24 -31.75 8.67
CA LEU A 2 1.53 -30.33 8.86
C LEU A 2 0.25 -29.53 8.52
N ARG A 3 -0.32 -28.83 9.51
CA ARG A 3 -1.46 -27.94 9.27
C ARG A 3 -1.01 -26.78 8.37
N ARG A 4 -1.63 -26.66 7.20
CA ARG A 4 -1.34 -25.56 6.27
C ARG A 4 -1.89 -24.27 6.86
N THR A 5 -0.99 -23.34 7.14
CA THR A 5 -1.32 -21.98 7.61
C THR A 5 -0.99 -21.02 6.48
N TRP A 6 -2.00 -20.38 5.93
CA TRP A 6 -1.81 -19.29 4.96
C TRP A 6 -1.81 -17.97 5.72
N LEU A 7 -0.68 -17.24 5.68
CA LEU A 7 -0.55 -15.93 6.31
C LEU A 7 -0.63 -14.85 5.22
N GLN A 8 -1.64 -13.99 5.31
CA GLN A 8 -1.81 -12.82 4.44
C GLN A 8 -1.77 -11.56 5.32
N GLY A 9 -0.64 -10.86 5.30
CA GLY A 9 -0.53 -9.56 5.96
C GLY A 9 -1.21 -8.48 5.11
N TRP A 10 -1.69 -7.41 5.74
CA TRP A 10 -2.26 -6.28 5.00
C TRP A 10 -2.05 -4.94 5.70
N LEU A 11 -1.98 -3.89 4.88
CA LEU A 11 -1.82 -2.51 5.31
C LEU A 11 -2.80 -1.60 4.58
N ILE A 12 -3.29 -0.57 5.25
CA ILE A 12 -4.00 0.53 4.61
C ILE A 12 -3.01 1.63 4.27
N GLY A 13 -3.19 2.25 3.11
CA GLY A 13 -2.56 3.49 2.74
C GLY A 13 -3.56 4.46 2.15
N THR A 14 -3.09 5.67 1.84
CA THR A 14 -3.85 6.60 0.99
C THR A 14 -2.94 7.16 -0.07
N ALA A 15 -3.45 7.27 -1.28
CA ALA A 15 -2.79 8.02 -2.34
C ALA A 15 -3.61 9.27 -2.63
N ARG A 16 -2.92 10.40 -2.79
CA ARG A 16 -3.57 11.66 -3.14
C ARG A 16 -2.74 12.48 -4.11
N THR A 17 -3.42 13.26 -4.94
CA THR A 17 -2.85 14.44 -5.57
C THR A 17 -3.15 15.63 -4.66
N VAL A 18 -2.14 16.43 -4.34
CA VAL A 18 -2.34 17.64 -3.49
C VAL A 18 -2.56 18.88 -4.37
N THR A 19 -2.31 18.77 -5.67
CA THR A 19 -2.35 19.87 -6.65
C THR A 19 -3.01 19.42 -7.96
N GLY A 20 -3.76 20.31 -8.61
CA GLY A 20 -4.50 20.02 -9.85
C GLY A 20 -5.94 19.51 -9.58
N LEU A 21 -6.43 18.56 -10.39
CA LEU A 21 -7.69 17.85 -10.09
C LEU A 21 -7.47 17.00 -8.83
N ALA A 22 -8.07 17.43 -7.72
CA ALA A 22 -7.98 16.74 -6.44
C ALA A 22 -8.50 15.30 -6.58
N TRP A 23 -7.61 14.34 -6.36
CA TRP A 23 -7.90 12.90 -6.36
C TRP A 23 -7.35 12.31 -5.08
N ALA A 24 -8.15 11.51 -4.39
CA ALA A 24 -7.70 10.72 -3.24
C ALA A 24 -8.32 9.34 -3.30
N ARG A 25 -7.52 8.31 -2.99
CA ARG A 25 -7.99 6.92 -2.83
C ARG A 25 -7.34 6.25 -1.64
N GLY A 26 -8.15 5.50 -0.89
CA GLY A 26 -7.64 4.52 0.05
C GLY A 26 -7.04 3.33 -0.71
N MET A 27 -5.92 2.81 -0.22
CA MET A 27 -5.23 1.66 -0.76
C MET A 27 -5.22 0.54 0.28
N VAL A 28 -5.34 -0.69 -0.21
CA VAL A 28 -5.12 -1.90 0.59
C VAL A 28 -3.99 -2.67 -0.06
N MET A 29 -3.01 -3.01 0.74
CA MET A 29 -1.81 -3.68 0.28
C MET A 29 -1.68 -5.03 0.97
N GLU A 30 -1.30 -6.08 0.23
CA GLU A 30 -0.81 -7.32 0.80
C GLU A 30 0.57 -7.06 1.33
N VAL A 31 0.86 -7.75 2.41
CA VAL A 31 2.22 -7.98 2.82
C VAL A 31 2.50 -9.45 2.59
N THR A 32 3.32 -9.74 1.59
CA THR A 32 3.80 -11.09 1.32
C THR A 32 5.23 -11.14 1.83
N ALA A 33 5.46 -11.79 2.96
CA ALA A 33 6.82 -11.96 3.48
C ALA A 33 7.56 -12.99 2.62
N LEU A 34 8.24 -12.53 1.58
CA LEU A 34 9.13 -13.34 0.76
C LEU A 34 10.45 -12.61 0.54
N GLN A 35 11.20 -12.37 1.63
CA GLN A 35 12.68 -12.42 1.71
C GLN A 35 13.23 -11.61 2.90
N THR A 36 14.43 -11.96 3.34
CA THR A 36 15.30 -11.10 4.16
C THR A 36 16.06 -10.13 3.25
N GLY A 37 15.70 -8.85 3.27
CA GLY A 37 16.29 -7.75 2.50
C GLY A 37 15.59 -6.41 2.83
N PRO A 38 16.06 -5.25 2.31
CA PRO A 38 15.31 -4.00 2.43
C PRO A 38 13.94 -4.15 1.75
N GLY A 39 12.85 -3.90 2.48
CA GLY A 39 11.50 -4.13 1.98
C GLY A 39 11.14 -3.21 0.81
N ALA A 40 10.37 -3.73 -0.15
CA ALA A 40 9.91 -2.98 -1.30
C ALA A 40 8.41 -2.69 -1.26
N LEU A 41 8.04 -1.47 -1.61
CA LEU A 41 6.67 -1.05 -1.91
C LEU A 41 6.43 -1.23 -3.41
N TYR A 42 5.50 -2.09 -3.78
CA TYR A 42 5.05 -2.21 -5.16
C TYR A 42 3.83 -1.31 -5.39
N LEU A 43 3.74 -0.66 -6.55
CA LEU A 43 2.60 0.15 -6.99
C LEU A 43 2.23 -0.28 -8.42
N SER A 44 0.94 -0.47 -8.69
CA SER A 44 0.43 -0.66 -10.06
C SER A 44 0.17 0.71 -10.69
N LEU A 45 0.86 1.06 -11.77
CA LEU A 45 0.78 2.33 -12.46
C LEU A 45 -0.66 2.65 -12.90
N ALA A 46 -1.39 1.66 -13.42
CA ALA A 46 -2.80 1.74 -13.81
C ALA A 46 -3.72 2.20 -12.66
N SER A 47 -3.29 1.99 -11.42
CA SER A 47 -4.02 2.40 -10.22
C SER A 47 -3.92 3.90 -9.91
N PHE A 48 -3.01 4.63 -10.56
CA PHE A 48 -2.72 6.05 -10.30
C PHE A 48 -2.90 6.89 -11.57
N PRO A 49 -4.09 7.47 -11.79
CA PRO A 49 -4.37 8.27 -12.99
C PRO A 49 -3.37 9.41 -13.22
N ALA A 50 -2.91 10.06 -12.14
CA ALA A 50 -1.91 11.12 -12.26
C ALA A 50 -0.57 10.61 -12.82
N LEU A 51 -0.13 9.40 -12.45
CA LEU A 51 1.12 8.83 -12.96
C LEU A 51 1.01 8.32 -14.40
N GLN A 52 -0.19 8.32 -15.00
CA GLN A 52 -0.34 8.00 -16.43
C GLN A 52 0.28 9.08 -17.33
N SER A 53 0.48 10.29 -16.82
CA SER A 53 1.07 11.41 -17.55
C SER A 53 2.51 11.69 -17.10
N ILE A 54 3.38 12.04 -18.07
CA ILE A 54 4.71 12.59 -17.77
C ILE A 54 4.53 13.89 -16.98
N GLY A 55 5.31 14.03 -15.90
CA GLY A 55 5.26 15.07 -14.87
C GLY A 55 4.09 14.96 -13.89
N GLY A 56 3.29 13.91 -14.00
CA GLY A 56 2.29 13.56 -13.00
C GLY A 56 2.95 13.09 -11.69
N SER A 57 2.35 13.48 -10.56
CA SER A 57 2.90 13.23 -9.23
C SER A 57 1.80 12.87 -8.24
N VAL A 58 2.08 11.92 -7.36
CA VAL A 58 1.19 11.48 -6.28
C VAL A 58 1.95 11.41 -4.97
N GLN A 59 1.24 11.64 -3.88
CA GLN A 59 1.73 11.36 -2.53
C GLN A 59 1.09 10.07 -2.03
N VAL A 60 1.92 9.10 -1.64
CA VAL A 60 1.55 7.78 -1.13
C VAL A 60 1.86 7.74 0.35
N ASN A 61 0.84 7.67 1.20
CA ASN A 61 0.98 7.42 2.64
C ASN A 61 0.73 5.93 2.92
N LEU A 62 1.58 5.33 3.75
CA LEU A 62 1.46 3.94 4.19
C LEU A 62 1.35 3.92 5.70
N SER A 63 0.38 3.23 6.30
CA SER A 63 0.30 3.11 7.76
C SER A 63 1.50 2.37 8.41
N ALA A 64 2.37 1.75 7.61
CA ALA A 64 3.60 1.09 8.07
C ALA A 64 4.84 1.99 8.01
N VAL A 65 4.74 3.18 7.44
CA VAL A 65 5.85 4.14 7.32
C VAL A 65 5.34 5.48 7.84
N ASP A 66 6.07 6.10 8.77
CA ASP A 66 5.62 7.34 9.42
C ASP A 66 5.52 8.53 8.45
N THR A 67 6.18 8.43 7.29
CA THR A 67 6.30 9.50 6.31
C THR A 67 5.68 9.11 4.98
N ALA A 68 5.06 10.08 4.32
CA ALA A 68 4.53 9.89 2.98
C ALA A 68 5.67 9.87 1.95
N LEU A 69 5.47 9.14 0.87
CA LEU A 69 6.34 9.15 -0.29
C LEU A 69 5.76 10.05 -1.38
N ILE A 70 6.60 10.81 -2.08
CA ILE A 70 6.23 11.49 -3.31
C ILE A 70 6.74 10.64 -4.47
N VAL A 71 5.83 10.21 -5.35
CA VAL A 71 6.16 9.48 -6.56
C VAL A 71 5.82 10.36 -7.75
N THR A 72 6.80 10.62 -8.62
CA THR A 72 6.65 11.47 -9.81
C THR A 72 7.14 10.74 -11.04
N ARG A 73 6.35 10.78 -12.12
CA ARG A 73 6.77 10.26 -13.43
C ARG A 73 7.54 11.33 -14.18
N ALA A 74 8.86 11.20 -14.31
CA ALA A 74 9.70 12.20 -14.98
C ALA A 74 9.72 12.03 -16.52
N SER A 75 9.59 10.80 -17.02
CA SER A 75 9.50 10.49 -18.45
C SER A 75 8.69 9.22 -18.70
N ALA A 76 8.71 8.68 -19.92
CA ALA A 76 7.98 7.46 -20.26
C ALA A 76 8.31 6.28 -19.32
N SER A 77 9.58 6.13 -18.94
CA SER A 77 10.10 5.02 -18.12
C SER A 77 10.85 5.47 -16.86
N VAL A 78 11.04 6.77 -16.66
CA VAL A 78 11.76 7.30 -15.49
C VAL A 78 10.79 7.81 -14.46
N PHE A 79 10.96 7.35 -13.23
CA PHE A 79 10.21 7.77 -12.06
C PHE A 79 11.16 8.19 -10.93
N HIS A 80 10.69 9.08 -10.06
CA HIS A 80 11.37 9.45 -8.82
C HIS A 80 10.46 9.12 -7.64
N ALA A 81 11.02 8.45 -6.63
CA ALA A 81 10.39 8.20 -5.35
C ALA A 81 11.19 8.94 -4.26
N LEU A 82 10.54 9.86 -3.56
CA LEU A 82 11.17 10.76 -2.60
C LEU A 82 10.48 10.71 -1.25
N ASP A 83 11.22 10.91 -0.17
CA ASP A 83 10.64 11.20 1.14
C ASP A 83 9.96 12.57 1.09
N SER A 84 8.74 12.66 1.60
CA SER A 84 8.02 13.92 1.69
C SER A 84 8.45 14.78 2.89
N VAL A 85 9.36 14.33 3.76
CA VAL A 85 9.82 15.13 4.90
C VAL A 85 10.74 16.26 4.44
N CYS A 86 10.29 17.49 4.63
CA CYS A 86 11.09 18.69 4.35
C CYS A 86 12.32 18.73 5.28
N THR A 87 13.50 18.87 4.70
CA THR A 87 14.79 18.91 5.43
C THR A 87 14.99 20.16 6.30
N HIS A 88 14.10 21.16 6.18
CA HIS A 88 14.13 22.34 7.05
C HIS A 88 13.59 22.04 8.46
N ALA A 89 12.30 21.68 8.56
CA ALA A 89 11.59 21.58 9.83
C ALA A 89 10.62 20.38 9.88
N GLY A 90 10.81 19.39 9.01
CA GLY A 90 10.08 18.12 9.06
C GLY A 90 8.66 18.13 8.46
N CYS A 91 8.17 19.26 7.96
CA CYS A 91 6.84 19.33 7.34
C CYS A 91 6.73 18.44 6.09
N THR A 92 5.54 17.89 5.85
CA THR A 92 5.22 17.17 4.60
C THR A 92 5.25 18.12 3.40
N VAL A 93 6.13 17.84 2.43
CA VAL A 93 6.26 18.51 1.14
C VAL A 93 5.10 18.08 0.22
N GLY A 94 4.59 19.01 -0.59
CA GLY A 94 3.55 18.73 -1.59
C GLY A 94 4.07 17.96 -2.80
N THR A 95 3.15 17.43 -3.61
CA THR A 95 3.49 16.75 -4.88
C THR A 95 4.16 17.69 -5.88
N PHE A 96 4.86 17.12 -6.86
CA PHE A 96 5.48 17.90 -7.93
C PHE A 96 4.41 18.53 -8.82
N VAL A 97 4.57 19.82 -9.14
CA VAL A 97 3.67 20.55 -10.02
C VAL A 97 4.40 20.88 -11.30
N GLN A 98 4.09 20.18 -12.39
CA GLN A 98 4.83 20.32 -13.65
C GLN A 98 4.84 21.73 -14.22
N GLN A 99 3.73 22.47 -14.10
CA GLN A 99 3.65 23.87 -14.54
C GLN A 99 4.58 24.80 -13.75
N GLN A 100 4.88 24.46 -12.49
CA GLN A 100 5.78 25.23 -11.63
C GLN A 100 7.23 24.73 -11.73
N GLY A 101 7.43 23.46 -12.05
CA GLY A 101 8.74 22.83 -12.13
C GLY A 101 9.34 22.45 -10.77
N TYR A 102 8.56 22.48 -9.69
CA TYR A 102 9.03 22.12 -8.35
C TYR A 102 7.94 21.50 -7.47
N MET A 103 8.38 20.82 -6.42
CA MET A 103 7.62 20.54 -5.21
C MET A 103 7.80 21.69 -4.23
N GLN A 104 6.77 22.04 -3.46
CA GLN A 104 6.85 23.11 -2.46
C GLN A 104 6.41 22.62 -1.08
N CYS A 105 7.20 22.95 -0.06
CA CYS A 105 6.82 22.79 1.33
C CYS A 105 5.86 23.92 1.75
N PRO A 106 4.66 23.62 2.27
CA PRO A 106 3.66 24.63 2.60
C PRO A 106 4.01 25.45 3.85
N CYS A 107 4.91 24.95 4.72
CA CYS A 107 5.21 25.63 5.99
C CYS A 107 5.97 26.95 5.82
N HIS A 108 7.09 26.93 5.08
CA HIS A 108 7.97 28.09 4.91
C HIS A 108 8.40 28.32 3.46
N GLY A 109 7.84 27.55 2.51
CA GLY A 109 8.06 27.79 1.09
C GLY A 109 9.34 27.19 0.49
N SER A 110 10.05 26.30 1.19
CA SER A 110 11.16 25.54 0.60
C SER A 110 10.70 24.83 -0.68
N ARG A 111 11.53 24.83 -1.72
CA ARG A 111 11.21 24.19 -3.01
C ARG A 111 12.26 23.17 -3.38
N TYR A 112 11.81 22.10 -4.01
CA TYR A 112 12.64 21.00 -4.49
C TYR A 112 12.34 20.73 -5.96
N ASP A 113 13.34 20.45 -6.78
CA ASP A 113 13.16 20.03 -8.17
C ASP A 113 12.56 18.62 -8.28
N ILE A 114 12.33 18.13 -9.49
CA ILE A 114 11.70 16.82 -9.72
C ILE A 114 12.51 15.63 -9.15
N GLN A 115 13.82 15.79 -8.96
CA GLN A 115 14.72 14.80 -8.34
C GLN A 115 14.84 14.97 -6.82
N GLY A 116 14.17 15.96 -6.23
CA GLY A 116 14.22 16.24 -4.79
C GLY A 116 15.39 17.14 -4.37
N GLN A 117 16.13 17.72 -5.31
CA GLN A 117 17.21 18.66 -4.97
C GLN A 117 16.61 19.97 -4.51
N VAL A 118 17.18 20.56 -3.46
CA VAL A 118 16.71 21.86 -2.98
C VAL A 118 17.04 22.96 -4.00
N VAL A 119 16.03 23.70 -4.42
CA VAL A 119 16.16 24.84 -5.36
C VAL A 119 15.76 26.16 -4.73
N ARG A 120 15.11 26.12 -3.55
CA ARG A 120 14.81 27.31 -2.74
C ARG A 120 14.75 26.94 -1.26
N GLY A 121 15.45 27.71 -0.44
CA GLY A 121 15.42 27.57 1.03
C GLY A 121 14.07 27.97 1.66
N PRO A 122 13.92 27.83 2.99
CA PRO A 122 15.00 27.70 3.99
C PRO A 122 15.61 26.30 4.17
N ALA A 123 15.13 25.28 3.47
CA ALA A 123 15.82 23.98 3.43
C ALA A 123 17.24 24.12 2.88
N GLU A 124 18.20 23.41 3.49
CA GLU A 124 19.60 23.35 3.03
C GLU A 124 19.97 21.97 2.47
N GLY A 125 19.14 20.95 2.73
CA GLY A 125 19.35 19.58 2.28
C GLY A 125 18.33 19.14 1.24
N ASN A 126 18.70 18.17 0.42
CA ASN A 126 17.82 17.51 -0.55
C ASN A 126 16.84 16.57 0.15
N LEU A 127 15.70 16.30 -0.47
CA LEU A 127 14.85 15.19 -0.04
C LEU A 127 15.58 13.87 -0.22
N ALA A 128 15.38 12.94 0.71
CA ALA A 128 15.87 11.58 0.56
C ALA A 128 15.19 10.91 -0.65
N SER A 129 15.96 10.21 -1.47
CA SER A 129 15.45 9.44 -2.59
C SER A 129 15.47 7.95 -2.30
N PHE A 130 14.50 7.25 -2.86
CA PHE A 130 14.36 5.81 -2.77
C PHE A 130 14.55 5.21 -4.17
N GLY A 131 15.23 4.06 -4.24
CA GLY A 131 15.37 3.32 -5.50
C GLY A 131 13.99 2.93 -6.03
N ILE A 132 13.74 3.17 -7.31
CA ILE A 132 12.48 2.82 -7.97
C ILE A 132 12.77 2.14 -9.30
N ASP A 133 12.24 0.93 -9.46
CA ASP A 133 12.32 0.14 -10.69
C ASP A 133 10.94 0.08 -11.35
N PHE A 134 10.87 0.37 -12.65
CA PHE A 134 9.67 0.19 -13.46
C PHE A 134 9.86 -1.01 -14.38
N ASP A 135 8.91 -1.94 -14.38
CA ASP A 135 8.95 -3.15 -15.23
C ASP A 135 8.76 -2.87 -16.72
N GLY A 136 8.41 -1.63 -17.09
CA GLY A 136 8.13 -1.22 -18.47
C GLY A 136 6.65 -1.36 -18.87
N ALA A 137 5.80 -1.89 -18.00
CA ALA A 137 4.39 -2.15 -18.25
C ALA A 137 3.48 -1.49 -17.20
N ASP A 138 3.49 -1.97 -15.97
CA ASP A 138 2.56 -1.52 -14.91
C ASP A 138 3.20 -1.46 -13.53
N GLU A 139 4.17 -2.31 -13.21
CA GLU A 139 4.68 -2.43 -11.85
C GLU A 139 5.82 -1.43 -11.56
N LEU A 140 5.63 -0.62 -10.52
CA LEU A 140 6.69 0.21 -9.91
C LEU A 140 7.11 -0.43 -8.58
N LYS A 141 8.38 -0.81 -8.45
CA LYS A 141 8.98 -1.33 -7.21
C LYS A 141 9.83 -0.25 -6.55
N ILE A 142 9.43 0.23 -5.38
CA ILE A 142 10.14 1.24 -4.59
C ILE A 142 10.85 0.55 -3.43
N SER A 143 12.17 0.63 -3.38
CA SER A 143 12.99 0.04 -2.32
C SER A 143 13.06 0.97 -1.10
N LEU A 144 12.55 0.52 0.04
CA LEU A 144 12.45 1.30 1.27
C LEU A 144 13.36 0.69 2.35
N PRO A 145 14.49 1.32 2.71
CA PRO A 145 15.50 0.72 3.59
C PRO A 145 14.99 0.44 5.01
N ASN A 146 13.98 1.18 5.47
CA ASN A 146 13.38 1.02 6.80
C ASN A 146 12.06 0.23 6.80
N LEU A 147 11.67 -0.36 5.67
CA LEU A 147 10.48 -1.20 5.59
C LEU A 147 10.88 -2.66 5.85
N PRO A 148 10.39 -3.31 6.91
CA PRO A 148 10.81 -4.67 7.26
C PRO A 148 10.19 -5.77 6.39
N LEU A 149 9.40 -5.43 5.37
CA LEU A 149 8.55 -6.36 4.62
C LEU A 149 8.39 -5.92 3.15
N ASP A 150 8.26 -6.88 2.23
CA ASP A 150 7.80 -6.61 0.87
C ASP A 150 6.27 -6.45 0.86
N VAL A 151 5.78 -5.36 0.27
CA VAL A 151 4.38 -4.95 0.28
C VAL A 151 3.87 -4.82 -1.15
N LYS A 152 2.99 -5.75 -1.56
CA LYS A 152 2.37 -5.77 -2.90
C LYS A 152 0.93 -5.27 -2.86
N PRO A 153 0.51 -4.34 -3.72
CA PRO A 153 -0.86 -3.84 -3.70
C PRO A 153 -1.80 -4.93 -4.23
N ILE A 154 -2.77 -5.36 -3.43
CA ILE A 154 -3.71 -6.44 -3.86
C ILE A 154 -4.85 -5.88 -4.68
N GLN A 155 -5.41 -4.75 -4.24
CA GLN A 155 -6.65 -4.23 -4.79
C GLN A 155 -6.88 -2.79 -4.34
N LEU A 156 -7.09 -1.91 -5.32
CA LEU A 156 -7.76 -0.64 -5.09
C LEU A 156 -9.23 -0.91 -4.76
N TYR A 157 -9.69 -0.52 -3.57
CA TYR A 157 -11.11 -0.62 -3.25
C TYR A 157 -11.84 0.69 -3.50
N ARG A 158 -13.09 0.54 -3.99
CA ARG A 158 -14.12 1.58 -3.89
C ARG A 158 -14.78 1.43 -2.52
N ARG A 159 -14.69 2.48 -1.70
CA ARG A 159 -15.33 2.56 -0.38
C ARG A 159 -16.86 2.49 -0.56
N ALA A 160 -17.52 1.47 -0.02
CA ALA A 160 -18.97 1.43 0.14
C ALA A 160 -19.30 1.64 1.62
N GLY A 161 -19.61 2.88 2.02
CA GLY A 161 -19.84 3.25 3.42
C GLY A 161 -18.55 3.62 4.20
N ASN A 162 -18.52 3.33 5.51
CA ASN A 162 -17.46 3.79 6.42
C ASN A 162 -16.45 2.70 6.84
N ARG A 163 -16.66 1.43 6.45
CA ARG A 163 -15.80 0.29 6.79
C ARG A 163 -15.09 -0.22 5.53
N LEU A 164 -13.83 -0.61 5.67
CA LEU A 164 -13.04 -1.13 4.57
C LEU A 164 -13.24 -2.65 4.48
N ARG A 165 -13.66 -3.14 3.32
CA ARG A 165 -13.80 -4.58 3.06
C ARG A 165 -12.59 -5.12 2.29
N LEU A 166 -11.98 -6.18 2.82
CA LEU A 166 -10.78 -6.82 2.26
C LEU A 166 -11.15 -8.16 1.62
N LYS A 167 -10.64 -8.43 0.42
CA LYS A 167 -10.67 -9.75 -0.24
C LYS A 167 -9.36 -10.48 0.05
N LEU A 168 -9.44 -11.56 0.82
CA LEU A 168 -8.35 -12.47 1.11
C LEU A 168 -8.43 -13.66 0.16
N THR A 169 -7.30 -14.12 -0.37
CA THR A 169 -7.25 -15.24 -1.31
C THR A 169 -6.35 -16.34 -0.77
N PHE A 170 -6.83 -17.57 -0.81
CA PHE A 170 -6.07 -18.75 -0.39
C PHE A 170 -6.38 -19.93 -1.31
N GLU A 171 -5.48 -20.91 -1.37
CA GLU A 171 -5.72 -22.18 -2.07
C GLU A 171 -6.53 -23.13 -1.19
N GLY A 172 -7.76 -23.40 -1.60
CA GLY A 172 -8.66 -24.33 -0.94
C GLY A 172 -8.52 -25.74 -1.51
N GLU A 173 -8.65 -26.73 -0.65
CA GLU A 173 -8.71 -28.15 -1.00
C GLU A 173 -10.12 -28.70 -0.73
N SER A 174 -10.63 -29.51 -1.65
CA SER A 174 -11.95 -30.11 -1.55
C SER A 174 -12.11 -30.95 -0.28
N GLY A 175 -13.23 -30.79 0.40
CA GLY A 175 -13.55 -31.50 1.64
C GLY A 175 -12.89 -30.93 2.90
N ARG A 176 -12.01 -29.91 2.78
CA ARG A 176 -11.37 -29.27 3.93
C ARG A 176 -12.19 -28.12 4.47
N ARG A 177 -12.12 -27.93 5.79
CA ARG A 177 -12.71 -26.79 6.51
C ARG A 177 -11.65 -25.77 6.84
N TYR A 178 -11.96 -24.50 6.67
CA TYR A 178 -11.04 -23.40 6.94
C TYR A 178 -11.69 -22.34 7.81
N GLN A 179 -10.90 -21.74 8.69
CA GLN A 179 -11.27 -20.57 9.51
C GLN A 179 -10.33 -19.40 9.22
N LEU A 180 -10.86 -18.19 9.41
CA LEU A 180 -10.08 -16.97 9.37
C LEU A 180 -9.69 -16.51 10.78
N ARG A 181 -8.44 -16.09 10.96
CA ARG A 181 -7.97 -15.46 12.20
C ARG A 181 -7.26 -14.14 11.89
N PHE A 182 -7.23 -13.24 12.87
CA PHE A 182 -6.64 -11.91 12.77
C PHE A 182 -5.76 -11.59 13.97
N LYS A 183 -4.70 -10.81 13.76
CA LYS A 183 -3.98 -10.10 14.82
C LYS A 183 -3.61 -8.69 14.35
N ALA A 184 -3.67 -7.71 15.24
CA ALA A 184 -3.40 -6.30 14.89
C ALA A 184 -1.91 -6.02 14.65
N ASP A 185 -1.04 -6.62 15.47
CA ASP A 185 0.42 -6.44 15.39
C ASP A 185 1.14 -7.80 15.50
N VAL A 186 2.44 -7.82 15.24
CA VAL A 186 3.24 -9.06 15.22
C VAL A 186 3.23 -9.76 16.59
N THR A 187 3.22 -9.00 17.68
CA THR A 187 3.21 -9.47 19.07
C THR A 187 1.82 -9.82 19.59
N SER A 188 0.76 -9.45 18.88
CA SER A 188 -0.61 -9.74 19.28
C SER A 188 -0.99 -11.21 19.07
N VAL A 189 -1.99 -11.68 19.82
CA VAL A 189 -2.52 -13.03 19.70
C VAL A 189 -3.57 -13.08 18.59
N PHE A 190 -3.59 -14.17 17.81
CA PHE A 190 -4.61 -14.38 16.78
C PHE A 190 -5.99 -14.66 17.40
N SER A 191 -7.00 -13.88 17.03
CA SER A 191 -8.41 -14.13 17.33
C SER A 191 -9.15 -14.64 16.09
N ARG A 192 -10.20 -15.44 16.27
CA ARG A 192 -11.09 -15.85 15.16
C ARG A 192 -11.88 -14.64 14.68
N VAL A 193 -12.11 -14.52 13.37
CA VAL A 193 -12.83 -13.40 12.75
C VAL A 193 -13.86 -13.93 11.76
N ALA A 194 -15.06 -13.35 11.78
CA ALA A 194 -16.11 -13.66 10.82
C ALA A 194 -15.84 -13.02 9.46
N PHE A 195 -16.27 -13.70 8.40
CA PHE A 195 -16.07 -13.31 7.02
C PHE A 195 -17.31 -13.60 6.18
N ALA A 196 -17.32 -13.13 4.94
CA ALA A 196 -18.29 -13.45 3.91
C ALA A 196 -17.58 -14.24 2.80
N VAL A 197 -18.31 -15.10 2.09
CA VAL A 197 -17.78 -15.88 0.95
C VAL A 197 -18.11 -15.23 -0.40
N THR A 198 -18.88 -14.13 -0.38
CA THR A 198 -19.20 -13.32 -1.55
C THR A 198 -18.86 -11.85 -1.29
N PRO A 199 -18.57 -11.05 -2.35
CA PRO A 199 -18.15 -9.65 -2.20
C PRO A 199 -19.12 -8.79 -1.39
N ASN A 200 -20.42 -9.05 -1.50
CA ASN A 200 -21.49 -8.26 -0.90
C ASN A 200 -22.22 -9.01 0.24
N GLY A 201 -21.75 -10.20 0.62
CA GLY A 201 -22.35 -11.00 1.69
C GLY A 201 -22.16 -10.37 3.07
N LEU A 202 -22.94 -10.87 4.04
CA LEU A 202 -22.78 -10.55 5.45
C LEU A 202 -21.54 -11.26 6.02
N THR A 203 -20.77 -10.57 6.84
CA THR A 203 -19.56 -11.09 7.48
C THR A 203 -19.89 -11.83 8.76
N GLU A 204 -20.59 -12.95 8.62
CA GLU A 204 -21.09 -13.79 9.74
C GLU A 204 -20.55 -15.22 9.72
N THR A 205 -19.91 -15.64 8.62
CA THR A 205 -19.31 -16.96 8.49
C THR A 205 -18.03 -17.06 9.32
N LEU A 206 -17.93 -18.06 10.19
CA LEU A 206 -16.71 -18.32 10.98
C LEU A 206 -15.83 -19.41 10.37
N GLU A 207 -16.42 -20.32 9.59
CA GLU A 207 -15.74 -21.44 8.95
C GLU A 207 -16.39 -21.75 7.59
N ILE A 208 -15.59 -22.22 6.63
CA ILE A 208 -16.07 -22.64 5.30
C ILE A 208 -15.53 -24.02 4.97
N THR A 209 -16.40 -24.90 4.47
CA THR A 209 -15.99 -26.15 3.81
C THR A 209 -15.83 -25.89 2.31
N VAL A 210 -14.64 -26.18 1.78
CA VAL A 210 -14.35 -26.02 0.37
C VAL A 210 -14.79 -27.26 -0.40
N THR A 211 -15.44 -27.10 -1.56
CA THR A 211 -16.06 -28.20 -2.33
C THR A 211 -15.32 -28.58 -3.61
N SER A 212 -14.27 -27.85 -3.97
CA SER A 212 -13.35 -28.19 -5.06
C SER A 212 -11.98 -27.61 -4.79
N ASP A 213 -10.96 -28.07 -5.50
CA ASP A 213 -9.61 -27.50 -5.35
C ASP A 213 -9.51 -26.11 -6.00
N GLY A 214 -8.50 -25.35 -5.59
CA GLY A 214 -8.10 -24.09 -6.21
C GLY A 214 -8.43 -22.83 -5.40
N PRO A 215 -8.29 -21.64 -6.02
CA PRO A 215 -8.34 -20.38 -5.29
C PRO A 215 -9.73 -20.12 -4.70
N ARG A 216 -9.73 -19.59 -3.48
CA ARG A 216 -10.92 -19.20 -2.72
C ARG A 216 -10.78 -17.79 -2.20
N HIS A 217 -11.91 -17.13 -2.04
CA HIS A 217 -11.97 -15.73 -1.65
C HIS A 217 -12.81 -15.54 -0.40
N LEU A 218 -12.22 -14.94 0.62
CA LEU A 218 -12.91 -14.53 1.85
C LEU A 218 -12.98 -13.01 1.88
N TYR A 219 -14.11 -12.46 2.30
CA TYR A 219 -14.32 -11.02 2.40
C TYR A 219 -14.53 -10.63 3.86
N VAL A 220 -13.81 -9.62 4.33
CA VAL A 220 -13.75 -9.29 5.77
C VAL A 220 -13.84 -7.78 5.96
N GLU A 221 -14.52 -7.33 7.01
CA GLU A 221 -14.48 -5.93 7.41
C GLU A 221 -13.21 -5.67 8.22
N ALA A 222 -12.31 -4.84 7.69
CA ALA A 222 -11.12 -4.39 8.39
C ALA A 222 -11.51 -3.71 9.72
N ALA A 223 -11.07 -4.30 10.84
CA ALA A 223 -11.30 -3.76 12.18
C ALA A 223 -10.30 -2.65 12.57
N THR A 224 -9.14 -2.61 11.91
CA THR A 224 -8.01 -1.72 12.20
C THR A 224 -7.47 -1.10 10.91
N GLN A 225 -6.40 -0.31 10.99
CA GLN A 225 -5.69 0.20 9.80
C GLN A 225 -4.54 -0.70 9.32
N ARG A 226 -4.21 -1.74 10.09
CA ARG A 226 -3.15 -2.70 9.79
C ARG A 226 -3.41 -4.02 10.52
N GLY A 227 -2.86 -5.11 10.00
CA GLY A 227 -2.71 -6.35 10.74
C GLY A 227 -2.43 -7.54 9.86
N PHE A 228 -2.62 -8.72 10.42
CA PHE A 228 -2.30 -9.98 9.77
C PHE A 228 -3.51 -10.89 9.83
N TYR A 229 -3.95 -11.38 8.68
CA TYR A 229 -4.92 -12.46 8.61
C TYR A 229 -4.21 -13.79 8.39
N THR A 230 -4.75 -14.84 8.99
CA THR A 230 -4.39 -16.22 8.63
C THR A 230 -5.63 -17.00 8.27
N VAL A 231 -5.54 -17.79 7.20
CA VAL A 231 -6.52 -18.85 6.90
C VAL A 231 -5.90 -20.17 7.35
N ASN A 232 -6.58 -20.84 8.27
CA ASN A 232 -6.10 -22.08 8.86
C ASN A 232 -7.11 -23.20 8.62
N GLU A 233 -6.62 -24.39 8.29
CA GLU A 233 -7.44 -25.59 8.28
C GLU A 233 -7.96 -25.91 9.69
N VAL A 234 -9.25 -26.27 9.78
CA VAL A 234 -9.95 -26.70 10.99
C VAL A 234 -10.17 -28.21 10.88
N GLU A 235 -9.95 -28.93 11.98
CA GLU A 235 -10.28 -30.35 12.09
C GLU A 235 -11.80 -30.61 12.03
#